data_AF-A0A2E7GXD4-F1
#
_entry.id   AF-A0A2E7GXD4-F1
#
_cell.length_a   1.000
_cell.length_b   1.000
_cell.length_c   1.000
_cell.angle_alpha   90.00
_cell.angle_beta   90.00
_cell.angle_gamma   90.00
#
_symmetry.space_group_name_H-M   'P 1'
#
loop_
_entity.id
_entity.type
_entity.pdbx_description
1 polymer ?
#
loop_
_entity_poly.entity_id
_entity_poly.type
_entity_poly.pdbx_seq_one_letter_code
_entity_poly.pdbx_strand_id
1 'polypeptide(L)'
;MAGEQTREEVAARLEAIFSSAMEGEELEKALVSIDKRLDKFEGKWGGLIKWAEQKYGTPDEAEQPSPEQTEQPQKESGPSVQGEMSREDAFSKLESIFRSNIEGNELEKMIGSIDKRLDKFEGKWPKLILWAEEKYGQADVNAEVAVGENETHQETIGVEQTLELIIGGEHESALMNLKQMVSEDSSDSDTWNAFSSYFSSIGFSGRAKACEEKSESLS
;
A
#
# COMPACT_ATOMS: atom_id res chain seq x y z
N MET A 1 -4.44 34.80 -0.67
CA MET A 1 -4.89 34.87 0.73
C MET A 1 -4.75 33.46 1.29
N ALA A 2 -3.64 33.15 1.97
CA ALA A 2 -3.43 31.84 2.56
C ALA A 2 -4.30 31.80 3.83
N GLY A 3 -5.45 31.14 3.73
CA GLY A 3 -6.39 31.02 4.85
C GLY A 3 -5.72 30.26 5.98
N GLU A 4 -5.33 31.00 7.02
CA GLU A 4 -5.00 30.45 8.32
C GLU A 4 -6.22 29.64 8.78
N GLN A 5 -6.19 28.31 8.60
CA GLN A 5 -7.19 27.44 9.22
C GLN A 5 -7.15 27.76 10.72
N THR A 6 -8.23 28.33 11.23
CA THR A 6 -8.31 28.74 12.64
C THR A 6 -8.70 27.54 13.50
N ARG A 7 -8.31 27.56 14.79
CA ARG A 7 -8.70 26.53 15.77
C ARG A 7 -10.19 26.24 15.72
N GLU A 8 -10.99 27.30 15.55
CA GLU A 8 -12.46 27.24 15.50
C GLU A 8 -12.96 26.54 14.23
N GLU A 9 -12.42 26.84 13.04
CA GLU A 9 -12.77 26.13 11.81
C GLU A 9 -12.42 24.64 11.86
N VAL A 10 -11.29 24.31 12.48
CA VAL A 10 -10.81 22.94 12.60
C VAL A 10 -11.67 22.18 13.61
N ALA A 11 -12.05 22.83 14.72
CA ALA A 11 -13.01 22.29 15.68
C ALA A 11 -14.35 21.98 15.00
N ALA A 12 -14.89 22.94 14.26
CA ALA A 12 -16.18 22.80 13.58
C ALA A 12 -16.17 21.67 12.53
N ARG A 13 -15.09 21.53 11.77
CA ARG A 13 -14.94 20.41 10.81
C ARG A 13 -14.87 19.06 11.52
N LEU A 14 -14.12 18.95 12.61
CA LEU A 14 -14.02 17.71 13.39
C LEU A 14 -15.34 17.35 14.07
N GLU A 15 -16.05 18.35 14.58
CA GLU A 15 -17.37 18.19 15.18
C GLU A 15 -18.37 17.70 14.14
N ALA A 16 -18.38 18.29 12.93
CA ALA A 16 -19.23 17.82 11.84
C ALA A 16 -18.91 16.38 11.43
N ILE A 17 -17.63 16.05 11.25
CA ILE A 17 -17.17 14.70 10.95
C ILE A 17 -17.63 13.70 12.02
N PHE A 18 -17.44 14.03 13.30
CA PHE A 18 -17.84 13.16 14.39
C PHE A 18 -19.35 13.05 14.52
N SER A 19 -20.10 14.14 14.34
CA SER A 19 -21.56 14.15 14.43
C SER A 19 -22.21 13.37 13.29
N SER A 20 -21.60 13.38 12.10
CA SER A 20 -22.07 12.57 10.97
C SER A 20 -21.73 11.08 11.12
N ALA A 21 -20.66 10.75 11.83
CA ALA A 21 -20.18 9.37 11.94
C ALA A 21 -20.68 8.63 13.19
N MET A 22 -21.02 9.36 14.25
CA MET A 22 -21.43 8.80 15.53
C MET A 22 -22.33 9.76 16.31
N GLU A 23 -23.27 9.20 17.06
CA GLU A 23 -24.31 9.94 17.78
C GLU A 23 -24.37 9.47 19.26
N GLY A 24 -24.82 10.33 20.16
CA GLY A 24 -24.98 10.00 21.59
C GLY A 24 -23.71 10.12 22.43
N GLU A 25 -23.55 9.24 23.43
CA GLU A 25 -22.50 9.36 24.46
C GLU A 25 -21.06 9.26 23.89
N GLU A 26 -20.91 8.65 22.71
CA GLU A 26 -19.63 8.58 21.98
C GLU A 26 -19.30 9.89 21.25
N LEU A 27 -20.32 10.59 20.71
CA LEU A 27 -20.18 11.93 20.15
C LEU A 27 -19.75 12.92 21.22
N GLU A 28 -20.42 12.94 22.38
CA GLU A 28 -20.06 13.86 23.47
C GLU A 28 -18.60 13.66 23.95
N LYS A 29 -18.14 12.41 24.06
CA LYS A 29 -16.73 12.10 24.38
C LYS A 29 -15.76 12.56 23.30
N ALA A 30 -16.18 12.49 22.03
CA ALA A 30 -15.39 12.95 20.91
C ALA A 30 -15.32 14.48 20.87
N LEU A 31 -16.43 15.20 21.04
CA LEU A 31 -16.48 16.67 21.13
C LEU A 31 -15.60 17.19 22.27
N VAL A 32 -15.67 16.57 23.46
CA VAL A 32 -14.79 16.91 24.60
C VAL A 32 -13.32 16.58 24.32
N SER A 33 -13.04 15.61 23.44
CA SER A 33 -11.67 15.28 23.00
C SER A 33 -11.15 16.16 21.86
N ILE A 34 -12.01 16.86 21.12
CA ILE A 34 -11.61 17.77 20.04
C ILE A 34 -10.78 18.91 20.62
N ASP A 35 -11.25 19.56 21.69
CA ASP A 35 -10.54 20.71 22.28
C ASP A 35 -9.12 20.32 22.75
N LYS A 36 -8.99 19.14 23.38
CA LYS A 36 -7.69 18.57 23.76
C LYS A 36 -6.81 18.19 22.56
N ARG A 37 -7.40 17.73 21.46
CA ARG A 37 -6.66 17.40 20.23
C ARG A 37 -6.20 18.65 19.49
N LEU A 38 -7.00 19.72 19.50
CA LEU A 38 -6.63 20.99 18.90
C LEU A 38 -5.47 21.66 19.63
N ASP A 39 -5.48 21.60 20.97
CA ASP A 39 -4.39 22.06 21.84
C ASP A 39 -3.10 21.22 21.61
N LYS A 40 -3.24 19.90 21.59
CA LYS A 40 -2.10 18.98 21.37
C LYS A 40 -1.50 19.06 19.95
N PHE A 41 -2.31 19.45 18.97
CA PHE A 41 -1.91 19.55 17.56
C PHE A 41 -1.96 20.98 17.03
N GLU A 42 -1.74 21.97 17.91
CA GLU A 42 -1.63 23.38 17.52
C GLU A 42 -0.57 23.57 16.41
N GLY A 43 -0.99 24.12 15.26
CA GLY A 43 -0.17 24.25 14.05
C GLY A 43 -0.12 23.03 13.13
N LYS A 44 -0.75 21.89 13.48
CA LYS A 44 -0.90 20.68 12.64
C LYS A 44 -2.36 20.30 12.40
N TRP A 45 -3.24 21.30 12.40
CA TRP A 45 -4.68 21.12 12.30
C TRP A 45 -5.16 20.49 10.99
N GLY A 46 -4.52 20.81 9.86
CA GLY A 46 -4.87 20.19 8.57
C GLY A 46 -4.65 18.67 8.53
N GLY A 47 -3.66 18.16 9.27
CA GLY A 47 -3.45 16.72 9.42
C GLY A 47 -4.50 16.07 10.32
N LEU A 48 -5.01 16.80 11.32
CA LEU A 48 -6.02 16.30 12.24
C LEU A 48 -7.39 16.19 11.58
N ILE A 49 -7.75 17.14 10.72
CA ILE A 49 -8.96 17.08 9.88
C ILE A 49 -8.87 15.88 8.95
N LYS A 50 -7.78 15.73 8.17
CA LYS A 50 -7.59 14.57 7.29
C LYS A 50 -7.69 13.24 8.02
N TRP A 51 -7.12 13.17 9.21
CA TRP A 51 -7.22 11.96 10.04
C TRP A 51 -8.67 11.67 10.44
N ALA A 52 -9.43 12.68 10.81
CA ALA A 52 -10.83 12.50 11.17
C ALA A 52 -11.68 12.14 9.95
N GLU A 53 -11.51 12.84 8.82
CA GLU A 53 -12.17 12.50 7.55
C GLU A 53 -11.89 11.06 7.14
N GLN A 54 -10.65 10.59 7.27
CA GLN A 54 -10.28 9.21 6.96
C GLN A 54 -10.85 8.18 7.95
N LYS A 55 -11.09 8.57 9.20
CA LYS A 55 -11.55 7.67 10.27
C LYS A 55 -13.06 7.57 10.38
N TYR A 56 -13.75 8.65 10.05
CA TYR A 56 -15.16 8.86 10.33
C TYR A 56 -15.96 9.27 9.09
N GLY A 57 -15.28 9.57 7.97
CA GLY A 57 -15.90 10.02 6.73
C GLY A 57 -15.95 11.54 6.63
N THR A 58 -16.11 12.04 5.41
CA THR A 58 -16.30 13.47 5.14
C THR A 58 -17.78 13.83 5.31
N PRO A 59 -18.13 14.86 6.09
CA PRO A 59 -19.52 15.29 6.31
C PRO A 59 -20.18 15.90 5.06
N ASP A 60 -19.45 16.03 3.94
CA ASP A 60 -19.93 16.52 2.64
C ASP A 60 -20.73 15.47 1.85
N GLU A 61 -21.31 14.45 2.51
CA GLU A 61 -22.20 13.46 1.89
C GLU A 61 -23.57 13.36 2.61
N ALA A 62 -23.98 14.44 3.27
CA ALA A 62 -25.32 14.55 3.81
C ALA A 62 -25.81 16.00 3.70
N GLU A 63 -26.30 16.41 2.51
CA GLU A 63 -27.67 16.90 2.29
C GLU A 63 -27.80 17.60 0.92
N GLN A 64 -28.72 17.09 0.09
CA GLN A 64 -29.61 17.74 -0.93
C GLN A 64 -29.65 16.98 -2.29
N PRO A 65 -30.83 16.96 -2.96
CA PRO A 65 -31.52 15.73 -3.39
C PRO A 65 -31.37 15.37 -4.89
N SER A 66 -31.75 14.12 -5.22
CA SER A 66 -31.96 13.59 -6.59
C SER A 66 -32.79 14.50 -7.51
N PRO A 67 -32.56 14.41 -8.83
CA PRO A 67 -33.48 13.63 -9.67
C PRO A 67 -32.70 12.73 -10.67
N GLU A 68 -32.90 11.42 -10.63
CA GLU A 68 -33.86 10.67 -11.47
C GLU A 68 -33.36 10.38 -12.90
N GLN A 69 -33.19 9.08 -13.16
CA GLN A 69 -33.17 8.36 -14.46
C GLN A 69 -31.95 8.63 -15.38
N THR A 70 -31.31 7.68 -16.08
CA THR A 70 -31.81 6.52 -16.82
C THR A 70 -30.60 5.67 -17.28
N GLU A 71 -30.70 4.34 -17.16
CA GLU A 71 -30.07 3.27 -17.97
C GLU A 71 -28.53 3.19 -18.16
N GLN A 72 -28.02 1.95 -18.12
CA GLN A 72 -26.65 1.46 -18.37
C GLN A 72 -26.12 1.81 -19.80
N PRO A 73 -24.87 1.48 -20.26
CA PRO A 73 -23.70 0.82 -19.62
C PRO A 73 -22.31 1.50 -19.92
N GLN A 74 -21.27 0.99 -19.25
CA GLN A 74 -19.84 1.00 -19.64
C GLN A 74 -19.00 2.30 -19.65
N LYS A 75 -17.87 2.16 -18.92
CA LYS A 75 -16.48 2.59 -19.22
C LYS A 75 -15.99 4.00 -18.85
N GLU A 76 -14.87 3.93 -18.11
CA GLU A 76 -13.68 4.80 -18.04
C GLU A 76 -13.57 5.88 -16.94
N SER A 77 -12.67 5.57 -16.00
CA SER A 77 -11.56 6.41 -15.46
C SER A 77 -11.93 7.65 -14.61
N GLY A 78 -11.54 7.84 -13.35
CA GLY A 78 -10.61 7.22 -12.37
C GLY A 78 -10.68 8.09 -11.07
N PRO A 79 -9.64 8.21 -10.22
CA PRO A 79 -8.87 7.21 -9.49
C PRO A 79 -9.31 7.19 -7.99
N SER A 80 -9.98 6.12 -7.54
CA SER A 80 -10.29 5.93 -6.12
C SER A 80 -9.17 5.12 -5.47
N VAL A 81 -8.19 5.82 -4.90
CA VAL A 81 -7.08 5.20 -4.15
C VAL A 81 -7.46 5.17 -2.68
N GLN A 82 -8.28 4.19 -2.30
CA GLN A 82 -8.23 3.48 -1.01
C GLN A 82 -9.21 2.29 -1.02
N GLY A 83 -8.91 1.31 -1.87
CA GLY A 83 -9.11 -0.12 -1.65
C GLY A 83 -10.38 -0.57 -0.92
N GLU A 84 -11.55 -0.36 -1.53
CA GLU A 84 -12.69 -1.25 -1.33
C GLU A 84 -12.33 -2.60 -1.94
N MET A 85 -11.69 -3.45 -1.15
CA MET A 85 -11.53 -4.84 -1.51
C MET A 85 -12.93 -5.45 -1.57
N SER A 86 -13.46 -5.73 -2.76
CA SER A 86 -14.79 -6.31 -2.90
C SER A 86 -14.82 -7.73 -2.31
N ARG A 87 -16.02 -8.23 -1.97
CA ARG A 87 -16.20 -9.61 -1.43
C ARG A 87 -15.52 -10.63 -2.34
N GLU A 88 -15.62 -10.43 -3.65
CA GLU A 88 -15.00 -11.32 -4.64
C GLU A 88 -13.47 -11.25 -4.65
N ASP A 89 -12.89 -10.06 -4.43
CA ASP A 89 -11.43 -9.88 -4.37
C ASP A 89 -10.86 -10.52 -3.11
N ALA A 90 -11.57 -10.35 -1.99
CA ALA A 90 -11.23 -11.01 -0.75
C ALA A 90 -11.35 -12.53 -0.82
N PHE A 91 -12.42 -13.03 -1.46
CA PHE A 91 -12.59 -14.45 -1.73
C PHE A 91 -11.44 -14.98 -2.55
N SER A 92 -11.11 -14.31 -3.65
CA SER A 92 -10.08 -14.74 -4.59
C SER A 92 -8.70 -14.76 -3.93
N LYS A 93 -8.33 -13.75 -3.12
CA LYS A 93 -7.06 -13.77 -2.39
C LYS A 93 -7.00 -14.88 -1.35
N LEU A 94 -8.07 -15.11 -0.59
CA LEU A 94 -8.12 -16.22 0.36
C LEU A 94 -8.07 -17.58 -0.32
N GLU A 95 -8.76 -17.70 -1.45
CA GLU A 95 -8.77 -18.90 -2.28
C GLU A 95 -7.36 -19.20 -2.78
N SER A 96 -6.67 -18.17 -3.28
CA SER A 96 -5.31 -18.26 -3.76
C SER A 96 -4.33 -18.64 -2.64
N ILE A 97 -4.44 -18.03 -1.46
CA ILE A 97 -3.62 -18.36 -0.29
C ILE A 97 -3.79 -19.82 0.12
N PHE A 98 -5.04 -20.29 0.17
CA PHE A 98 -5.30 -21.68 0.53
C PHE A 98 -4.87 -22.64 -0.57
N ARG A 99 -5.10 -22.35 -1.86
CA ARG A 99 -4.66 -23.21 -2.96
C ARG A 99 -3.14 -23.35 -3.07
N SER A 100 -2.41 -22.29 -2.75
CA SER A 100 -0.95 -22.29 -2.83
C SER A 100 -0.27 -22.92 -1.62
N ASN A 101 -0.95 -23.00 -0.47
CA ASN A 101 -0.36 -23.47 0.79
C ASN A 101 -1.03 -24.72 1.38
N ILE A 102 -2.20 -25.12 0.88
CA ILE A 102 -2.99 -26.27 1.34
C ILE A 102 -3.46 -27.06 0.11
N GLU A 103 -3.36 -28.38 0.19
CA GLU A 103 -3.75 -29.28 -0.90
C GLU A 103 -4.64 -30.43 -0.39
N GLY A 104 -5.45 -31.02 -1.29
CA GLY A 104 -6.34 -32.15 -0.98
C GLY A 104 -7.63 -31.78 -0.24
N ASN A 105 -8.15 -32.70 0.59
CA ASN A 105 -9.47 -32.56 1.25
C ASN A 105 -9.56 -31.38 2.24
N GLU A 106 -8.42 -30.88 2.73
CA GLU A 106 -8.36 -29.68 3.58
C GLU A 106 -8.54 -28.38 2.78
N LEU A 107 -8.05 -28.35 1.54
CA LEU A 107 -8.27 -27.23 0.62
C LEU A 107 -9.76 -27.05 0.34
N GLU A 108 -10.46 -28.11 -0.10
CA GLU A 108 -11.89 -28.02 -0.43
C GLU A 108 -12.74 -27.57 0.76
N LYS A 109 -12.40 -28.00 1.99
CA LYS A 109 -13.04 -27.54 3.22
C LYS A 109 -12.78 -26.06 3.51
N MET A 110 -11.55 -25.60 3.30
CA MET A 110 -11.17 -24.21 3.51
C MET A 110 -11.83 -23.29 2.49
N ILE A 111 -11.78 -23.66 1.21
CA ILE A 111 -12.41 -22.94 0.09
C ILE A 111 -13.93 -22.85 0.30
N GLY A 112 -14.58 -23.97 0.66
CA GLY A 112 -16.01 -24.00 0.99
C GLY A 112 -16.38 -23.24 2.28
N SER A 113 -15.39 -22.92 3.13
CA SER A 113 -15.57 -22.10 4.34
C SER A 113 -15.22 -20.63 4.13
N ILE A 114 -14.60 -20.24 2.99
CA ILE A 114 -14.26 -18.84 2.70
C ILE A 114 -15.52 -17.99 2.67
N ASP A 115 -16.57 -18.44 1.98
CA ASP A 115 -17.81 -17.66 1.85
C ASP A 115 -18.44 -17.32 3.22
N LYS A 116 -18.52 -18.32 4.12
CA LYS A 116 -18.93 -18.13 5.52
C LYS A 116 -17.99 -17.23 6.32
N ARG A 117 -16.68 -17.29 6.06
CA ARG A 117 -15.70 -16.41 6.73
C ARG A 117 -15.83 -14.98 6.22
N LEU A 118 -16.04 -14.77 4.94
CA LEU A 118 -16.25 -13.43 4.39
C LEU A 118 -17.55 -12.81 4.90
N ASP A 119 -18.62 -13.58 5.00
CA ASP A 119 -19.89 -13.14 5.59
C ASP A 119 -19.71 -12.75 7.07
N LYS A 120 -19.03 -13.61 7.85
CA LYS A 120 -18.76 -13.34 9.28
C LYS A 120 -17.76 -12.20 9.53
N PHE A 121 -16.93 -11.89 8.55
CA PHE A 121 -15.90 -10.85 8.60
C PHE A 121 -16.14 -9.77 7.55
N GLU A 122 -17.41 -9.51 7.20
CA GLU A 122 -17.80 -8.42 6.30
C GLU A 122 -17.27 -7.08 6.83
N GLY A 123 -16.58 -6.32 5.96
CA GLY A 123 -15.84 -5.10 6.33
C GLY A 123 -14.49 -5.33 7.05
N LYS A 124 -14.10 -6.58 7.33
CA LYS A 124 -12.79 -6.97 7.89
C LYS A 124 -12.02 -7.93 6.99
N TRP A 125 -12.43 -8.04 5.73
CA TRP A 125 -11.77 -8.84 4.69
C TRP A 125 -10.25 -8.62 4.57
N PRO A 126 -9.71 -7.38 4.57
CA PRO A 126 -8.26 -7.18 4.53
C PRO A 126 -7.55 -7.77 5.76
N LYS A 127 -8.17 -7.78 6.94
CA LYS A 127 -7.62 -8.47 8.13
C LYS A 127 -7.69 -9.99 7.99
N LEU A 128 -8.72 -10.50 7.33
CA LEU A 128 -8.89 -11.95 7.14
C LEU A 128 -7.86 -12.51 6.15
N ILE A 129 -7.51 -11.72 5.13
CA ILE A 129 -6.45 -12.03 4.17
C ILE A 129 -5.09 -11.99 4.85
N LEU A 130 -4.78 -10.91 5.58
CA LEU A 130 -3.57 -10.84 6.40
C LEU A 130 -3.45 -12.02 7.37
N TRP A 131 -4.55 -12.42 7.99
CA TRP A 131 -4.60 -13.60 8.85
C TRP A 131 -4.31 -14.89 8.07
N ALA A 132 -4.87 -15.04 6.86
CA ALA A 132 -4.62 -16.21 6.03
C ALA A 132 -3.17 -16.25 5.54
N GLU A 133 -2.63 -15.11 5.11
CA GLU A 133 -1.22 -14.94 4.73
C GLU A 133 -0.28 -15.29 5.89
N GLU A 134 -0.61 -14.85 7.11
CA GLU A 134 0.21 -15.15 8.29
C GLU A 134 0.05 -16.61 8.77
N LYS A 135 -1.15 -17.20 8.62
CA LYS A 135 -1.42 -18.57 9.07
C LYS A 135 -0.94 -19.64 8.13
N TYR A 136 -1.05 -19.40 6.82
CA TYR A 136 -0.81 -20.40 5.80
C TYR A 136 0.39 -20.02 4.92
N GLY A 137 0.85 -18.77 4.93
CA GLY A 137 1.83 -18.25 3.98
C GLY A 137 1.14 -17.35 2.95
N GLN A 138 1.88 -16.42 2.35
CA GLN A 138 1.33 -15.66 1.23
C GLN A 138 1.07 -16.60 0.05
N ALA A 139 -0.03 -16.37 -0.68
CA ALA A 139 -0.13 -16.95 -2.02
C ALA A 139 1.02 -16.34 -2.81
N ASP A 140 1.88 -17.17 -3.39
CA ASP A 140 2.92 -16.70 -4.29
C ASP A 140 2.24 -15.94 -5.44
N VAL A 141 2.22 -14.61 -5.36
CA VAL A 141 1.84 -13.74 -6.47
C VAL A 141 3.08 -13.65 -7.35
N ASN A 142 3.36 -14.75 -8.04
CA ASN A 142 3.94 -14.66 -9.37
C ASN A 142 2.80 -14.25 -10.31
N ALA A 143 2.45 -12.97 -10.30
CA ALA A 143 1.58 -12.35 -11.28
C ALA A 143 2.27 -11.09 -11.78
N GLU A 144 3.12 -11.32 -12.77
CA GLU A 144 3.19 -10.56 -14.01
C GLU A 144 2.18 -9.39 -14.04
N VAL A 145 2.66 -8.17 -13.84
CA VAL A 145 1.94 -6.98 -14.27
C VAL A 145 2.10 -6.89 -15.77
N ALA A 146 1.18 -7.54 -16.50
CA ALA A 146 1.00 -7.34 -17.92
C ALA A 146 0.42 -5.94 -18.17
N VAL A 147 1.29 -4.96 -18.43
CA VAL A 147 0.94 -3.78 -19.23
C VAL A 147 1.34 -4.09 -20.66
N GLY A 148 0.34 -4.39 -21.49
CA GLY A 148 0.52 -4.45 -22.94
C GLY A 148 0.62 -3.03 -23.50
N GLU A 149 1.75 -2.70 -24.12
CA GLU A 149 1.84 -2.52 -25.58
C GLU A 149 3.26 -2.12 -25.98
N ASN A 150 3.74 -2.80 -27.04
CA ASN A 150 4.87 -2.48 -27.90
C ASN A 150 6.31 -2.76 -27.42
N GLU A 151 6.91 -3.74 -28.12
CA GLU A 151 8.32 -3.86 -28.47
C GLU A 151 9.36 -4.02 -27.34
N THR A 152 9.73 -5.29 -27.14
CA THR A 152 11.12 -5.73 -26.96
C THR A 152 11.85 -5.22 -25.71
N HIS A 153 11.70 -5.94 -24.60
CA HIS A 153 12.83 -6.62 -23.94
C HIS A 153 12.29 -7.47 -22.80
N GLN A 154 12.74 -8.72 -22.71
CA GLN A 154 12.76 -9.42 -21.44
C GLN A 154 13.65 -8.59 -20.51
N GLU A 155 13.03 -7.84 -19.61
CA GLU A 155 13.74 -7.03 -18.65
C GLU A 155 14.21 -7.93 -17.51
N THR A 156 15.21 -8.77 -17.81
CA THR A 156 16.03 -9.41 -16.79
C THR A 156 16.65 -8.28 -15.97
N ILE A 157 16.37 -8.24 -14.66
CA ILE A 157 16.96 -7.29 -13.71
C ILE A 157 18.48 -7.32 -13.93
N GLY A 158 18.95 -6.33 -14.68
CA GLY A 158 20.30 -6.28 -15.19
C GLY A 158 21.14 -5.29 -14.41
N VAL A 159 22.44 -5.50 -14.44
CA VAL A 159 23.41 -4.55 -13.88
C VAL A 159 23.23 -3.17 -14.50
N GLU A 160 22.99 -3.08 -15.82
CA GLU A 160 22.81 -1.82 -16.54
C GLU A 160 21.61 -1.01 -16.02
N GLN A 161 20.44 -1.63 -15.86
CA GLN A 161 19.25 -0.98 -15.31
C GLN A 161 19.41 -0.56 -13.86
N THR A 162 20.12 -1.39 -13.10
CA THR A 162 20.43 -1.08 -11.70
C THR A 162 21.33 0.15 -11.61
N LEU A 163 22.30 0.31 -12.54
CA LEU A 163 23.13 1.51 -12.63
C LEU A 163 22.32 2.74 -13.05
N GLU A 164 21.34 2.62 -13.95
CA GLU A 164 20.44 3.72 -14.30
C GLU A 164 19.63 4.21 -13.09
N LEU A 165 19.12 3.29 -12.26
CA LEU A 165 18.43 3.65 -11.01
C LEU A 165 19.37 4.38 -10.03
N ILE A 166 20.64 3.95 -9.93
CA ILE A 166 21.65 4.60 -9.08
C ILE A 166 21.94 6.03 -9.54
N ILE A 167 22.03 6.26 -10.86
CA ILE A 167 22.24 7.58 -11.45
C ILE A 167 20.99 8.45 -11.32
N GLY A 168 19.80 7.84 -11.44
CA GLY A 168 18.50 8.48 -11.27
C GLY A 168 18.15 8.88 -9.83
N GLY A 169 18.94 8.43 -8.84
CA GLY A 169 18.70 8.69 -7.42
C GLY A 169 17.72 7.71 -6.75
N GLU A 170 17.27 6.69 -7.48
CA GLU A 170 16.35 5.65 -7.01
C GLU A 170 17.12 4.54 -6.26
N HIS A 171 17.73 4.94 -5.14
CA HIS A 171 18.62 4.09 -4.35
C HIS A 171 17.91 2.87 -3.74
N GLU A 172 16.64 3.00 -3.34
CA GLU A 172 15.90 1.89 -2.74
C GLU A 172 15.64 0.77 -3.75
N SER A 173 15.18 1.14 -4.95
CA SER A 173 14.95 0.23 -6.08
C SER A 173 16.26 -0.41 -6.55
N ALA A 174 17.32 0.39 -6.70
CA ALA A 174 18.64 -0.13 -7.04
C ALA A 174 19.16 -1.15 -6.03
N LEU A 175 18.98 -0.91 -4.72
CA LEU A 175 19.43 -1.84 -3.69
C LEU A 175 18.64 -3.16 -3.71
N MET A 176 17.34 -3.12 -4.00
CA MET A 176 16.54 -4.34 -4.13
C MET A 176 17.04 -5.18 -5.30
N ASN A 177 17.28 -4.56 -6.46
CA ASN A 177 17.83 -5.24 -7.64
C ASN A 177 19.20 -5.85 -7.35
N LEU A 178 20.10 -5.09 -6.72
CA LEU A 178 21.43 -5.57 -6.31
C LEU A 178 21.36 -6.78 -5.38
N LYS A 179 20.46 -6.76 -4.39
CA LYS A 179 20.25 -7.87 -3.45
C LYS A 179 19.72 -9.12 -4.15
N GLN A 180 18.85 -8.93 -5.14
CA GLN A 180 18.34 -10.03 -5.93
C GLN A 180 19.46 -10.63 -6.79
N MET A 181 20.21 -9.80 -7.54
CA MET A 181 21.31 -10.25 -8.39
C MET A 181 22.39 -11.03 -7.61
N VAL A 182 22.80 -10.56 -6.42
CA VAL A 182 23.79 -11.29 -5.60
C VAL A 182 23.22 -12.58 -4.98
N SER A 183 21.90 -12.69 -4.85
CA SER A 183 21.24 -13.92 -4.38
C SER A 183 21.16 -14.96 -5.49
N GLU A 184 21.02 -14.51 -6.74
CA GLU A 184 21.01 -15.36 -7.94
C GLU A 184 22.44 -15.79 -8.32
N ASP A 185 23.37 -14.85 -8.39
CA ASP A 185 24.79 -15.10 -8.63
C ASP A 185 25.68 -14.24 -7.73
N SER A 186 26.16 -14.86 -6.65
CA SER A 186 27.05 -14.19 -5.68
C SER A 186 28.50 -14.02 -6.14
N SER A 187 28.86 -14.62 -7.27
CA SER A 187 30.22 -14.57 -7.84
C SER A 187 30.32 -13.66 -9.06
N ASP A 188 29.22 -13.01 -9.44
CA ASP A 188 29.14 -12.10 -10.56
C ASP A 188 29.89 -10.78 -10.28
N SER A 189 30.97 -10.56 -11.01
CA SER A 189 31.83 -9.38 -10.85
C SER A 189 31.05 -8.07 -11.10
N ASP A 190 30.21 -8.05 -12.14
CA ASP A 190 29.42 -6.89 -12.53
C ASP A 190 28.42 -6.46 -11.45
N THR A 191 27.79 -7.42 -10.76
CA THR A 191 26.90 -7.17 -9.61
C THR A 191 27.66 -6.50 -8.47
N TRP A 192 28.87 -6.95 -8.15
CA TRP A 192 29.71 -6.33 -7.12
C TRP A 192 30.17 -4.92 -7.52
N ASN A 193 30.45 -4.69 -8.80
CA ASN A 193 30.75 -3.36 -9.33
C ASN A 193 29.54 -2.41 -9.22
N ALA A 194 28.33 -2.91 -9.50
CA ALA A 194 27.09 -2.17 -9.32
C ALA A 194 26.83 -1.81 -7.84
N PHE A 195 27.15 -2.71 -6.89
CA PHE A 195 27.16 -2.40 -5.46
C PHE A 195 28.17 -1.29 -5.11
N SER A 196 29.35 -1.27 -5.74
CA SER A 196 30.33 -0.19 -5.56
C SER A 196 29.76 1.16 -5.99
N SER A 197 29.16 1.20 -7.19
CA SER A 197 28.52 2.40 -7.74
C SER A 197 27.38 2.89 -6.84
N TYR A 198 26.56 1.98 -6.33
CA TYR A 198 25.50 2.29 -5.35
C TYR A 198 26.07 2.95 -4.10
N PHE A 199 27.01 2.28 -3.42
CA PHE A 199 27.59 2.80 -2.18
C PHE A 199 28.34 4.12 -2.39
N SER A 200 28.96 4.32 -3.55
CA SER A 200 29.58 5.60 -3.92
C SER A 200 28.54 6.72 -4.03
N SER A 201 27.40 6.44 -4.69
CA SER A 201 26.32 7.39 -4.90
C SER A 201 25.70 7.87 -3.57
N ILE A 202 25.53 6.96 -2.60
CA ILE A 202 25.03 7.30 -1.26
C ILE A 202 26.12 7.79 -0.28
N GLY A 203 27.35 8.02 -0.75
CA GLY A 203 28.43 8.62 0.04
C GLY A 203 29.22 7.67 0.94
N PHE A 204 29.05 6.35 0.78
CA PHE A 204 29.76 5.31 1.55
C PHE A 204 31.00 4.80 0.78
N SER A 205 31.97 5.69 0.54
CA SER A 205 33.18 5.40 -0.25
C SER A 205 34.01 4.21 0.25
N GLY A 206 34.07 3.97 1.57
CA GLY A 206 34.78 2.81 2.12
C GLY A 206 34.12 1.48 1.79
N ARG A 207 32.78 1.43 1.76
CA ARG A 207 32.03 0.23 1.34
C ARG A 207 32.07 0.04 -0.16
N ALA A 208 32.00 1.14 -0.91
CA ALA A 208 32.15 1.11 -2.36
C ALA A 208 33.47 0.45 -2.77
N LYS A 209 34.57 0.92 -2.19
CA LYS A 209 35.89 0.35 -2.45
C LYS A 209 35.99 -1.14 -2.13
N ALA A 210 35.40 -1.58 -1.01
CA ALA A 210 35.38 -3.00 -0.66
C ALA A 210 34.58 -3.86 -1.68
N CYS A 211 33.51 -3.31 -2.25
CA CYS A 211 32.75 -3.95 -3.32
C CYS A 211 33.53 -3.97 -4.64
N GLU A 212 34.25 -2.89 -4.98
CA GLU A 212 35.14 -2.82 -6.14
C GLU A 212 36.26 -3.87 -6.05
N GLU A 213 37.01 -3.91 -4.94
CA GLU A 213 38.07 -4.91 -4.71
C GLU A 213 37.52 -6.34 -4.78
N LYS A 214 36.27 -6.54 -4.35
CA LYS A 214 35.58 -7.83 -4.45
C LYS A 214 35.24 -8.19 -5.90
N SER A 215 34.77 -7.23 -6.70
CA SER A 215 34.54 -7.42 -8.14
C SER A 215 35.83 -7.76 -8.88
N GLU A 216 36.91 -7.03 -8.62
CA GLU A 216 38.23 -7.29 -9.24
C GLU A 216 38.78 -8.67 -8.88
N SER A 217 38.43 -9.20 -7.71
CA SER A 217 38.82 -10.55 -7.28
C SER A 217 38.02 -11.67 -7.96
N LEU A 218 36.90 -11.34 -8.61
CA LEU A 218 35.98 -12.27 -9.27
C LEU A 218 36.08 -12.21 -10.82
N SER A 219 36.74 -11.17 -11.36
CA SER A 219 37.04 -11.00 -12.79
C SER A 219 38.24 -11.81 -13.30
#